data_AF-A0A0F4YS89-F1
#
_entry.id   AF-A0A0F4YS89-F1
#
_cell.length_a   1.000
_cell.length_b   1.000
_cell.length_c   1.000
_cell.angle_alpha   90.00
_cell.angle_beta   90.00
_cell.angle_gamma   90.00
#
_symmetry.space_group_name_H-M   'P 1'
#
loop_
_entity.id
_entity.type
_entity.pdbx_description
1 polymer ?
#
loop_
_entity_poly.entity_id
_entity_poly.type
_entity_poly.pdbx_seq_one_letter_code
_entity_poly.pdbx_strand_id
1 'polypeptide(L)'
;MNNATTTPSPSPGPASGSPTQTTGSAVSAGTKRKRSPATKYYAVKVGFRPGVYDNWNDCLAQVTGYKGAVFQSFPTVEEANSFLTGQNVSSSKGATMSEAEPTRFYAVQRGRVPGVYSDWAKAQEQIRGFARPRYKKFSTRAEAEEFVRLGQESGSATGTTGSLPGAPGMTEENPRDENGVELPAGTGPLPPGAEDGFDPNILLDPTTGKVVYKTKEQKTATKAMPTSSPGMLRIYTDGSSLRNGSNIARAGIGVYFGPGDSRNVSEPLKGNRQTNQRAELTAILRALEIAPRHRDVTIFTDSRYAIDCVTVWFVKWRRNKWLTADGKPVENKDLIESILVKIEERNLLKVKTLFEWVKGHNRDPGNEAADQLAVKGAMKGGAEDSADALPATEDIPEEVVADDDDV
;
A
#
# COMPACT_ATOMS: atom_id res chain seq x y z
N MET A 1 -85.99 16.36 9.36
CA MET A 1 -86.68 15.25 8.69
C MET A 1 -85.75 14.04 8.69
N ASN A 2 -86.00 13.14 9.64
CA ASN A 2 -85.86 11.65 9.68
C ASN A 2 -84.80 11.00 8.75
N ASN A 3 -83.98 10.01 9.13
CA ASN A 3 -84.04 9.06 10.24
C ASN A 3 -82.70 8.29 10.44
N ALA A 4 -82.39 7.98 11.71
CA ALA A 4 -81.73 6.80 12.33
C ALA A 4 -80.44 6.16 11.75
N THR A 5 -79.30 6.12 12.45
CA THR A 5 -78.86 5.28 13.63
C THR A 5 -78.23 3.93 13.24
N THR A 6 -76.97 3.71 13.70
CA THR A 6 -76.40 2.51 14.40
C THR A 6 -75.10 1.91 13.81
N THR A 7 -74.04 1.98 14.64
CA THR A 7 -72.77 1.23 14.76
C THR A 7 -72.93 -0.31 14.91
N PRO A 8 -71.89 -1.16 15.21
CA PRO A 8 -70.41 -1.13 15.08
C PRO A 8 -69.78 -2.43 14.46
N SER A 9 -68.44 -2.54 14.50
CA SER A 9 -67.52 -3.68 14.24
C SER A 9 -67.97 -5.09 14.69
N PRO A 10 -67.39 -6.19 14.13
CA PRO A 10 -66.22 -6.86 14.76
C PRO A 10 -65.24 -7.61 13.79
N SER A 11 -64.04 -7.97 14.28
CA SER A 11 -63.17 -9.07 13.77
C SER A 11 -63.60 -10.42 14.38
N PRO A 12 -63.27 -11.59 13.77
CA PRO A 12 -62.10 -12.39 14.18
C PRO A 12 -61.44 -13.26 13.05
N GLY A 13 -60.27 -13.88 13.34
CA GLY A 13 -59.44 -14.72 12.42
C GLY A 13 -59.89 -16.19 12.29
N PRO A 14 -58.97 -17.19 12.33
CA PRO A 14 -57.95 -17.64 11.36
C PRO A 14 -58.28 -19.03 10.74
N ALA A 15 -57.52 -19.52 9.75
CA ALA A 15 -57.63 -20.91 9.26
C ALA A 15 -56.29 -21.55 8.86
N SER A 16 -56.04 -22.72 9.44
CA SER A 16 -54.97 -23.70 9.15
C SER A 16 -55.38 -24.70 8.06
N GLY A 17 -54.42 -25.30 7.35
CA GLY A 17 -54.65 -26.53 6.57
C GLY A 17 -53.42 -27.07 5.83
N SER A 18 -52.80 -28.12 6.37
CA SER A 18 -52.10 -29.20 5.62
C SER A 18 -53.15 -30.13 4.97
N PRO A 19 -52.88 -31.21 4.17
CA PRO A 19 -51.64 -31.98 3.92
C PRO A 19 -51.41 -32.31 2.40
N THR A 20 -50.41 -33.09 1.96
CA THR A 20 -50.55 -34.54 1.65
C THR A 20 -49.21 -35.11 1.15
N GLN A 21 -48.87 -36.32 1.59
CA GLN A 21 -47.75 -37.16 1.16
C GLN A 21 -48.14 -38.04 -0.04
N THR A 22 -47.18 -38.35 -0.92
CA THR A 22 -47.23 -39.60 -1.71
C THR A 22 -45.85 -40.20 -1.96
N THR A 23 -45.84 -41.52 -1.90
CA THR A 23 -44.79 -42.54 -1.82
C THR A 23 -43.97 -42.78 -3.10
N GLY A 24 -42.74 -43.30 -2.95
CA GLY A 24 -42.04 -44.06 -4.00
C GLY A 24 -40.58 -44.42 -3.65
N SER A 25 -40.27 -45.71 -3.54
CA SER A 25 -38.96 -46.26 -3.15
C SER A 25 -38.10 -46.73 -4.34
N ALA A 26 -36.77 -46.57 -4.15
CA ALA A 26 -35.63 -47.37 -4.60
C ALA A 26 -35.15 -47.39 -6.08
N VAL A 27 -33.89 -46.97 -6.30
CA VAL A 27 -32.81 -47.79 -6.91
C VAL A 27 -31.41 -47.18 -6.66
N SER A 28 -30.43 -48.06 -6.46
CA SER A 28 -29.03 -47.86 -6.04
C SER A 28 -28.09 -47.25 -7.10
N ALA A 29 -27.08 -46.46 -6.68
CA ALA A 29 -25.68 -46.55 -7.15
C ALA A 29 -24.77 -45.42 -6.57
N GLY A 30 -23.55 -45.78 -6.15
CA GLY A 30 -22.37 -44.91 -6.35
C GLY A 30 -21.81 -44.12 -5.16
N THR A 31 -20.88 -44.75 -4.44
CA THR A 31 -19.98 -44.19 -3.41
C THR A 31 -19.22 -42.92 -3.82
N LYS A 32 -19.34 -41.84 -3.05
CA LYS A 32 -18.25 -40.88 -2.72
C LYS A 32 -18.46 -40.34 -1.30
N ARG A 33 -17.60 -40.74 -0.35
CA ARG A 33 -17.60 -40.22 1.03
C ARG A 33 -17.30 -38.72 1.03
N LYS A 34 -18.34 -37.89 1.06
CA LYS A 34 -18.26 -36.45 1.31
C LYS A 34 -18.17 -36.26 2.82
N ARG A 35 -17.02 -35.81 3.32
CA ARG A 35 -16.80 -35.47 4.74
C ARG A 35 -17.77 -34.34 5.07
N SER A 36 -18.83 -34.63 5.84
CA SER A 36 -19.82 -33.64 6.27
C SER A 36 -19.13 -32.52 7.07
N PRO A 37 -19.53 -31.24 6.90
CA PRO A 37 -19.03 -30.17 7.75
C PRO A 37 -19.47 -30.44 9.18
N ALA A 38 -18.53 -30.45 10.13
CA ALA A 38 -18.81 -30.69 11.54
C ALA A 38 -19.82 -29.64 12.04
N THR A 39 -21.00 -30.09 12.48
CA THR A 39 -22.01 -29.26 13.15
C THR A 39 -21.35 -28.62 14.38
N LYS A 40 -21.29 -27.29 14.43
CA LYS A 40 -20.75 -26.54 15.56
C LYS A 40 -21.91 -25.94 16.34
N TYR A 41 -21.82 -25.98 17.66
CA TYR A 41 -22.75 -25.33 18.57
C TYR A 41 -22.13 -24.05 19.11
N TYR A 42 -22.93 -23.03 19.39
CA TYR A 42 -22.46 -21.73 19.86
C TYR A 42 -23.12 -21.40 21.19
N ALA A 43 -22.34 -21.22 22.24
CA ALA A 43 -22.85 -20.85 23.56
C ALA A 43 -22.62 -19.37 23.81
N VAL A 44 -23.68 -18.66 24.24
CA VAL A 44 -23.62 -17.25 24.65
C VAL A 44 -23.83 -17.18 26.15
N LYS A 45 -22.76 -16.90 26.90
CA LYS A 45 -22.80 -16.77 28.37
C LYS A 45 -23.23 -15.37 28.81
N VAL A 46 -22.81 -14.34 28.06
CA VAL A 46 -23.20 -12.95 28.28
C VAL A 46 -23.62 -12.37 26.92
N GLY A 47 -24.87 -11.92 26.82
CA GLY A 47 -25.49 -11.41 25.60
C GLY A 47 -26.97 -11.06 25.83
N PHE A 48 -27.72 -10.73 24.77
CA PHE A 48 -29.15 -10.39 24.87
C PHE A 48 -30.00 -11.55 25.41
N ARG A 49 -29.73 -12.77 24.96
CA ARG A 49 -30.31 -14.01 25.47
C ARG A 49 -29.20 -15.05 25.67
N PRO A 50 -28.81 -15.37 26.92
CA PRO A 50 -27.88 -16.44 27.19
C PRO A 50 -28.47 -17.81 26.82
N GLY A 51 -27.70 -18.67 26.17
CA GLY A 51 -28.17 -19.95 25.67
C GLY A 51 -27.22 -20.62 24.67
N VAL A 52 -27.57 -21.84 24.26
CA VAL A 52 -26.86 -22.59 23.20
C VAL A 52 -27.65 -22.46 21.90
N TYR A 53 -26.95 -22.14 20.82
CA TYR A 53 -27.46 -21.97 19.47
C TYR A 53 -26.82 -23.02 18.55
N ASP A 54 -27.62 -23.58 17.66
CA ASP A 54 -27.21 -24.50 16.60
C ASP A 54 -26.58 -23.78 15.39
N ASN A 55 -26.92 -22.49 15.21
CA ASN A 55 -26.45 -21.67 14.10
C ASN A 55 -25.67 -20.44 14.57
N TRP A 56 -24.61 -20.09 13.82
CA TRP A 56 -23.82 -18.88 14.08
C TRP A 56 -24.65 -17.60 13.94
N ASN A 57 -25.61 -17.57 13.01
CA ASN A 57 -26.42 -16.38 12.76
C ASN A 57 -27.30 -16.00 13.97
N ASP A 58 -27.82 -17.02 14.67
CA ASP A 58 -28.64 -16.81 15.86
C ASP A 58 -27.79 -16.36 17.06
N CYS A 59 -26.59 -16.94 17.20
CA CYS A 59 -25.59 -16.48 18.17
C CYS A 59 -25.15 -15.03 17.90
N LEU A 60 -24.89 -14.68 16.64
CA LEU A 60 -24.44 -13.35 16.22
C LEU A 60 -25.48 -12.28 16.60
N ALA A 61 -26.76 -12.57 16.44
CA ALA A 61 -27.84 -11.68 16.85
C ALA A 61 -27.85 -11.41 18.38
N GLN A 62 -27.34 -12.33 19.20
CA GLN A 62 -27.30 -12.17 20.66
C GLN A 62 -26.07 -11.43 21.17
N VAL A 63 -25.01 -11.32 20.37
CA VAL A 63 -23.73 -10.71 20.78
C VAL A 63 -23.48 -9.37 20.11
N THR A 64 -24.06 -9.15 18.92
CA THR A 64 -23.87 -7.91 18.15
C THR A 64 -24.59 -6.75 18.82
N GLY A 65 -23.84 -5.78 19.33
CA GLY A 65 -24.38 -4.59 20.01
C GLY A 65 -24.47 -4.71 21.53
N TYR A 66 -24.14 -5.87 22.12
CA TYR A 66 -24.10 -6.05 23.57
C TYR A 66 -22.69 -5.74 24.13
N LYS A 67 -22.55 -4.74 25.00
CA LYS A 67 -21.27 -4.37 25.61
C LYS A 67 -20.84 -5.47 26.61
N GLY A 68 -19.74 -6.18 26.31
CA GLY A 68 -19.19 -7.23 27.17
C GLY A 68 -19.72 -8.64 26.87
N ALA A 69 -20.14 -8.91 25.64
CA ALA A 69 -20.62 -10.24 25.25
C ALA A 69 -19.52 -11.31 25.38
N VAL A 70 -19.89 -12.47 25.95
CA VAL A 70 -19.00 -13.64 26.15
C VAL A 70 -19.64 -14.84 25.47
N PHE A 71 -19.03 -15.32 24.40
CA PHE A 71 -19.53 -16.45 23.61
C PHE A 71 -18.39 -17.33 23.10
N GLN A 72 -18.65 -18.62 22.88
CA GLN A 72 -17.67 -19.57 22.37
C GLN A 72 -18.35 -20.66 21.54
N SER A 73 -17.67 -21.18 20.51
CA SER A 73 -18.14 -22.30 19.69
C SER A 73 -17.58 -23.62 20.18
N PHE A 74 -18.41 -24.65 20.24
CA PHE A 74 -18.06 -26.00 20.68
C PHE A 74 -18.46 -27.06 19.64
N PRO A 75 -17.73 -28.19 19.57
CA PRO A 75 -18.08 -29.32 18.73
C PRO A 75 -19.32 -30.09 19.21
N THR A 76 -19.69 -29.99 20.49
CA THR A 76 -20.84 -30.71 21.07
C THR A 76 -21.74 -29.78 21.89
N VAL A 77 -23.02 -30.14 22.02
CA VAL A 77 -24.00 -29.36 22.80
C VAL A 77 -23.73 -29.46 24.31
N GLU A 78 -23.14 -30.58 24.75
CA GLU A 78 -22.76 -30.80 26.13
C GLU A 78 -21.66 -29.82 26.57
N GLU A 79 -20.62 -29.64 25.75
CA GLU A 79 -19.55 -28.66 26.01
C GLU A 79 -20.07 -27.22 26.00
N ALA A 80 -21.00 -26.92 25.09
CA ALA A 80 -21.68 -25.63 25.02
C ALA A 80 -22.51 -25.34 26.30
N ASN A 81 -23.21 -26.34 26.84
CA ASN A 81 -23.94 -26.22 28.10
C ASN A 81 -23.00 -26.06 29.30
N SER A 82 -21.85 -26.76 29.34
CA SER A 82 -20.85 -26.59 30.41
C SER A 82 -20.27 -25.17 30.46
N PHE A 83 -20.07 -24.54 29.31
CA PHE A 83 -19.63 -23.14 29.23
C PHE A 83 -20.64 -22.17 29.87
N LEU A 84 -21.95 -22.44 29.72
CA LEU A 84 -23.02 -21.63 30.30
C LEU A 84 -23.14 -21.83 31.82
N THR A 85 -23.06 -23.07 32.30
CA THR A 85 -23.20 -23.39 33.72
C THR A 85 -21.97 -23.02 34.55
N GLY A 86 -20.87 -22.65 33.91
CA GLY A 86 -19.62 -22.30 34.60
C GLY A 86 -18.91 -23.51 35.22
N GLN A 87 -19.38 -24.73 34.95
CA GLN A 87 -18.61 -25.94 35.21
C GLN A 87 -17.43 -25.96 34.25
N ASN A 88 -16.29 -25.53 34.76
CA ASN A 88 -15.02 -25.64 34.09
C ASN A 88 -14.68 -27.13 33.96
N VAL A 89 -15.02 -27.75 32.84
CA VAL A 89 -14.31 -28.94 32.35
C VAL A 89 -12.91 -28.48 31.91
N SER A 90 -12.15 -28.06 32.92
CA SER A 90 -10.70 -27.99 32.87
C SER A 90 -10.25 -29.33 32.36
N SER A 91 -9.57 -29.29 31.23
CA SER A 91 -8.81 -30.38 30.68
C SER A 91 -8.06 -31.06 31.82
N SER A 92 -8.55 -32.23 32.24
CA SER A 92 -7.90 -33.05 33.24
C SER A 92 -6.67 -33.66 32.61
N LYS A 93 -5.58 -32.90 32.61
CA LYS A 93 -4.20 -33.39 32.62
C LYS A 93 -3.35 -32.47 33.49
N GLY A 94 -3.68 -32.46 34.78
CA GLY A 94 -2.70 -32.31 35.82
C GLY A 94 -2.29 -33.69 36.29
N ALA A 95 -1.06 -34.12 35.99
CA ALA A 95 -0.40 -35.22 36.67
C ALA A 95 1.11 -34.93 36.70
N THR A 96 1.57 -34.55 37.89
CA THR A 96 2.78 -35.03 38.57
C THR A 96 4.10 -35.07 37.79
N MET A 97 5.07 -34.33 38.34
CA MET A 97 6.51 -34.52 38.15
C MET A 97 6.90 -36.00 38.24
N SER A 98 7.20 -36.60 37.10
CA SER A 98 8.19 -37.66 36.96
C SER A 98 8.77 -37.55 35.55
N GLU A 99 10.07 -37.78 35.43
CA GLU A 99 10.90 -37.64 34.23
C GLU A 99 10.28 -38.31 33.00
N ALA A 100 9.48 -37.56 32.25
CA ALA A 100 8.98 -37.98 30.96
C ALA A 100 9.85 -37.31 29.89
N GLU A 101 10.71 -38.13 29.27
CA GLU A 101 11.53 -37.79 28.12
C GLU A 101 10.75 -36.90 27.13
N PRO A 102 11.28 -35.71 26.77
CA PRO A 102 10.56 -34.76 25.93
C PRO A 102 10.33 -35.38 24.55
N THR A 103 9.06 -35.61 24.21
CA THR A 103 8.64 -36.24 22.94
C THR A 103 9.00 -35.43 21.68
N ARG A 104 9.56 -34.22 21.83
CA ARG A 104 9.88 -33.29 20.75
C ARG A 104 11.12 -32.48 21.10
N PHE A 105 12.06 -32.43 20.16
CA PHE A 105 13.28 -31.63 20.23
C PHE A 105 13.27 -30.56 19.15
N TYR A 106 13.80 -29.38 19.46
CA TYR A 106 13.88 -28.24 18.57
C TYR A 106 15.34 -27.89 18.33
N ALA A 107 15.80 -28.06 17.11
CA ALA A 107 17.16 -27.75 16.70
C ALA A 107 17.22 -26.33 16.11
N VAL A 108 18.08 -25.47 16.66
CA VAL A 108 18.37 -24.14 16.15
C VAL A 108 19.77 -24.15 15.52
N GLN A 109 19.81 -24.02 14.21
CA GLN A 109 21.04 -24.04 13.40
C GLN A 109 21.57 -22.61 13.14
N ARG A 110 20.67 -21.63 12.99
CA ARG A 110 20.99 -20.20 12.98
C ARG A 110 20.06 -19.46 13.93
N GLY A 111 20.62 -18.93 15.01
CA GLY A 111 19.96 -18.17 16.06
C GLY A 111 21.01 -17.57 17.00
N ARG A 112 20.58 -16.90 18.07
CA ARG A 112 21.48 -16.30 19.08
C ARG A 112 22.40 -17.34 19.73
N VAL A 113 21.83 -18.49 20.10
CA VAL A 113 22.58 -19.66 20.58
C VAL A 113 22.15 -20.87 19.73
N PRO A 114 23.01 -21.35 18.82
CA PRO A 114 22.77 -22.60 18.09
C PRO A 114 22.82 -23.80 19.05
N GLY A 115 21.88 -24.73 18.91
CA GLY A 115 21.76 -25.87 19.82
C GLY A 115 20.42 -26.60 19.74
N VAL A 116 20.29 -27.66 20.53
CA VAL A 116 19.07 -28.46 20.64
C VAL A 116 18.36 -28.14 21.94
N TYR A 117 17.06 -27.87 21.84
CA TYR A 117 16.19 -27.50 22.95
C TYR A 117 15.07 -28.52 23.09
N SER A 118 14.76 -28.93 24.31
CA SER A 118 13.59 -29.77 24.63
C SER A 118 12.29 -28.97 24.78
N ASP A 119 12.39 -27.64 24.83
CA ASP A 119 11.27 -26.72 25.00
C ASP A 119 11.22 -25.68 23.88
N TRP A 120 10.05 -25.52 23.27
CA TRP A 120 9.80 -24.54 22.23
C TRP A 120 9.98 -23.11 22.74
N ALA A 121 9.62 -22.81 23.99
CA ALA A 121 9.75 -21.46 24.54
C ALA A 121 11.23 -20.99 24.53
N LYS A 122 12.14 -21.88 24.92
CA LYS A 122 13.59 -21.63 24.90
C LYS A 122 14.14 -21.52 23.47
N ALA A 123 13.70 -22.40 22.56
CA ALA A 123 14.11 -22.34 21.16
C ALA A 123 13.64 -21.05 20.47
N GLN A 124 12.41 -20.61 20.78
CA GLN A 124 11.80 -19.42 20.21
C GLN A 124 12.55 -18.14 20.60
N GLU A 125 13.06 -18.05 21.82
CA GLU A 125 13.89 -16.92 22.27
C GLU A 125 15.18 -16.77 21.44
N GLN A 126 15.74 -17.87 20.93
CA GLN A 126 16.96 -17.84 20.14
C GLN A 126 16.76 -17.37 18.69
N ILE A 127 15.54 -17.54 18.16
CA ILE A 127 15.20 -17.17 16.77
C ILE A 127 14.45 -15.84 16.68
N ARG A 128 13.80 -15.40 17.76
CA ARG A 128 12.98 -14.17 17.76
C ARG A 128 13.85 -12.94 17.53
N GLY A 129 13.62 -12.26 16.40
CA GLY A 129 14.37 -11.07 16.01
C GLY A 129 15.77 -11.34 15.45
N PHE A 130 16.15 -12.60 15.20
CA PHE A 130 17.42 -12.94 14.54
C PHE A 130 17.26 -12.90 13.02
N ALA A 131 18.28 -12.43 12.29
CA ALA A 131 18.22 -12.33 10.83
C ALA A 131 18.38 -13.73 10.18
N ARG A 132 17.35 -14.16 9.43
CA ARG A 132 17.31 -15.44 8.69
C ARG A 132 17.56 -16.67 9.61
N PRO A 133 16.72 -16.89 10.64
CA PRO A 133 16.91 -18.00 11.56
C PRO A 133 16.62 -19.33 10.83
N ARG A 134 17.41 -20.36 11.16
CA ARG A 134 17.28 -21.69 10.55
C ARG A 134 17.08 -22.69 11.68
N TYR A 135 15.88 -23.28 11.77
CA TYR A 135 15.50 -24.19 12.85
C TYR A 135 14.56 -25.28 12.35
N LYS A 136 14.54 -26.43 13.01
CA LYS A 136 13.69 -27.57 12.66
C LYS A 136 13.31 -28.38 13.92
N LYS A 137 12.13 -28.99 13.90
CA LYS A 137 11.63 -29.86 14.97
C LYS A 137 11.88 -31.33 14.63
N PHE A 138 12.25 -32.11 15.63
CA PHE A 138 12.60 -33.52 15.53
C PHE A 138 11.91 -34.33 16.62
N SER A 139 11.65 -35.61 16.34
CA SER A 139 11.11 -36.56 17.30
C SER A 139 12.17 -37.16 18.21
N THR A 140 13.44 -37.14 17.79
CA THR A 140 14.56 -37.66 18.58
C THR A 140 15.64 -36.60 18.76
N ARG A 141 16.36 -36.66 19.88
CA ARG A 141 17.45 -35.73 20.19
C ARG A 141 18.63 -35.87 19.23
N ALA A 142 18.96 -37.11 18.84
CA ALA A 142 20.08 -37.41 17.95
C ALA A 142 19.92 -36.76 16.57
N GLU A 143 18.71 -36.83 15.97
CA GLU A 143 18.42 -36.16 14.69
C GLU A 143 18.50 -34.63 14.81
N ALA A 144 18.11 -34.07 15.96
CA ALA A 144 18.21 -32.64 16.22
C ALA A 144 19.66 -32.18 16.33
N GLU A 145 20.53 -32.95 16.98
CA GLU A 145 21.96 -32.64 17.14
C GLU A 145 22.70 -32.71 15.79
N GLU A 146 22.39 -33.71 14.97
CA GLU A 146 22.95 -33.82 13.62
C GLU A 146 22.58 -32.62 12.73
N PHE A 147 21.34 -32.15 12.83
CA PHE A 147 20.89 -30.96 12.09
C PHE A 147 21.64 -29.68 12.49
N VAL A 148 21.94 -29.49 13.78
CA VAL A 148 22.77 -28.36 14.23
C VAL A 148 24.21 -28.51 13.72
N ARG A 149 24.79 -29.71 13.84
CA ARG A 149 26.16 -30.02 13.40
C ARG A 149 26.37 -29.78 11.90
N LEU A 150 25.44 -30.23 11.06
CA LEU A 150 25.49 -30.04 9.61
C LEU A 150 25.52 -28.55 9.21
N GLY A 151 24.94 -27.67 10.04
CA GLY A 151 24.95 -26.23 9.82
C GLY A 151 26.20 -25.52 10.29
N GLN A 152 26.90 -26.10 11.27
CA GLN A 152 28.21 -25.63 11.72
C GLN A 152 29.31 -26.02 10.73
N GLU A 153 29.26 -27.24 10.16
CA GLU A 153 30.19 -27.68 9.11
C GLU A 153 30.02 -26.88 7.81
N SER A 154 28.78 -26.56 7.43
CA SER A 154 28.50 -25.66 6.29
C SER A 154 28.92 -24.20 6.53
N GLY A 155 29.29 -23.83 7.76
CA GLY A 155 29.85 -22.53 8.13
C GLY A 155 31.38 -22.52 8.20
N SER A 156 32.04 -23.67 8.06
CA SER A 156 33.49 -23.84 8.16
C SER A 156 34.15 -24.28 6.84
N ALA A 157 33.47 -24.07 5.71
CA ALA A 157 33.96 -24.39 4.37
C ALA A 157 33.88 -23.18 3.43
N THR A 158 34.66 -22.13 3.74
CA THR A 158 35.16 -21.17 2.74
C THR A 158 36.43 -20.56 3.32
N GLY A 159 37.58 -21.21 3.12
CA GLY A 159 38.84 -20.67 3.63
C GLY A 159 40.07 -21.55 3.51
N THR A 160 40.25 -22.34 2.45
CA THR A 160 41.57 -22.91 2.14
C THR A 160 41.81 -22.96 0.63
N THR A 161 42.57 -21.96 0.18
CA THR A 161 43.66 -22.06 -0.80
C THR A 161 43.39 -22.83 -2.10
N GLY A 162 42.51 -22.28 -2.93
CA GLY A 162 42.81 -22.16 -4.35
C GLY A 162 43.52 -20.83 -4.54
N SER A 163 44.85 -20.85 -4.63
CA SER A 163 45.68 -19.68 -4.93
C SER A 163 45.26 -19.12 -6.29
N LEU A 164 44.41 -18.10 -6.27
CA LEU A 164 44.34 -17.14 -7.35
C LEU A 164 45.59 -16.28 -7.22
N PRO A 165 46.32 -15.99 -8.32
CA PRO A 165 47.54 -15.19 -8.26
C PRO A 165 47.22 -13.87 -7.56
N GLY A 166 48.02 -13.52 -6.56
CA GLY A 166 47.87 -12.27 -5.81
C GLY A 166 47.79 -11.10 -6.78
N ALA A 167 46.91 -10.13 -6.48
CA ALA A 167 46.79 -8.92 -7.28
C ALA A 167 48.20 -8.32 -7.45
N PRO A 168 48.67 -8.10 -8.68
CA PRO A 168 50.01 -7.57 -8.92
C PRO A 168 50.18 -6.24 -8.17
N GLY A 169 51.18 -6.11 -7.28
CA GLY A 169 51.59 -4.80 -6.77
C GLY A 169 51.87 -4.59 -5.28
N MET A 170 51.96 -5.62 -4.43
CA MET A 170 52.49 -5.45 -3.06
C MET A 170 53.99 -5.76 -3.06
N THR A 171 54.82 -4.71 -3.11
CA THR A 171 56.28 -4.79 -2.99
C THR A 171 56.72 -4.30 -1.61
N GLU A 172 57.67 -5.00 -0.99
CA GLU A 172 58.24 -4.64 0.33
C GLU A 172 59.19 -3.44 0.29
N GLU A 173 59.46 -2.87 -0.89
CA GLU A 173 60.26 -1.66 -1.05
C GLU A 173 59.39 -0.43 -1.32
N ASN A 174 59.78 0.70 -0.72
CA ASN A 174 59.12 1.99 -0.91
C ASN A 174 59.20 2.38 -2.41
N PRO A 175 58.09 2.72 -3.08
CA PRO A 175 58.10 2.96 -4.51
C PRO A 175 58.99 4.16 -4.85
N ARG A 176 59.99 3.92 -5.71
CA ARG A 176 60.91 4.92 -6.26
C ARG A 176 60.43 5.35 -7.64
N ASP A 177 60.68 6.60 -8.00
CA ASP A 177 60.36 7.10 -9.33
C ASP A 177 61.37 6.61 -10.39
N GLU A 178 61.15 6.99 -11.65
CA GLU A 178 61.98 6.58 -12.81
C GLU A 178 63.44 7.05 -12.75
N ASN A 179 63.77 7.93 -11.81
CA ASN A 179 65.12 8.42 -11.58
C ASN A 179 65.72 7.87 -10.27
N GLY A 180 65.05 6.90 -9.63
CA GLY A 180 65.50 6.27 -8.39
C GLY A 180 65.31 7.13 -7.15
N VAL A 181 64.54 8.22 -7.24
CA VAL A 181 64.25 9.12 -6.13
C VAL A 181 63.07 8.55 -5.33
N GLU A 182 63.23 8.51 -4.01
CA GLU A 182 62.20 7.99 -3.10
C GLU A 182 61.00 8.95 -3.07
N LEU A 183 59.79 8.40 -3.28
CA LEU A 183 58.56 9.20 -3.22
C LEU A 183 58.33 9.73 -1.79
N PRO A 184 58.01 11.02 -1.62
CA PRO A 184 57.72 11.58 -0.31
C PRO A 184 56.45 10.95 0.29
N ALA A 185 56.48 10.73 1.60
CA ALA A 185 55.45 10.01 2.33
C ALA A 185 54.05 10.66 2.17
N GLY A 186 53.08 9.88 1.68
CA GLY A 186 51.68 10.30 1.55
C GLY A 186 51.04 10.01 0.17
N THR A 187 51.79 9.53 -0.80
CA THR A 187 51.27 9.18 -2.14
C THR A 187 51.66 7.76 -2.57
N GLY A 188 51.85 6.88 -1.58
CA GLY A 188 52.07 5.44 -1.76
C GLY A 188 50.82 4.64 -1.37
N PRO A 189 50.55 3.50 -2.01
CA PRO A 189 49.42 2.64 -1.67
C PRO A 189 49.56 2.01 -0.28
N LEU A 190 48.43 1.77 0.41
CA LEU A 190 48.40 1.30 1.80
C LEU A 190 48.96 -0.14 1.96
N PRO A 191 49.75 -0.43 3.01
CA PRO A 191 50.32 -1.75 3.25
C PRO A 191 49.31 -2.75 3.83
N PRO A 192 49.61 -4.07 3.82
CA PRO A 192 48.69 -5.11 4.29
C PRO A 192 48.53 -5.04 5.82
N GLY A 193 47.31 -4.80 6.29
CA GLY A 193 46.95 -4.67 7.72
C GLY A 193 46.33 -3.32 8.11
N ALA A 194 46.29 -2.35 7.19
CA ALA A 194 45.66 -1.05 7.44
C ALA A 194 44.12 -1.16 7.38
N GLU A 195 43.42 -0.95 8.50
CA GLU A 195 41.97 -0.71 8.50
C GLU A 195 41.67 0.68 7.92
N ASP A 196 40.72 0.76 7.00
CA ASP A 196 40.21 2.00 6.43
C ASP A 196 39.50 2.81 7.52
N GLY A 197 40.29 3.65 8.20
CA GLY A 197 39.84 4.60 9.19
C GLY A 197 39.07 5.75 8.55
N PHE A 198 37.94 5.45 7.90
CA PHE A 198 36.99 6.47 7.47
C PHE A 198 36.38 7.13 8.72
N ASP A 199 37.16 8.03 9.32
CA ASP A 199 36.79 8.77 10.51
C ASP A 199 35.49 9.51 10.17
N PRO A 200 34.37 9.20 10.84
CA PRO A 200 33.09 9.82 10.54
C PRO A 200 33.11 11.33 10.79
N ASN A 201 34.19 11.87 11.36
CA ASN A 201 34.43 13.28 11.57
C ASN A 201 35.12 14.00 10.40
N ILE A 202 35.46 13.28 9.33
CA ILE A 202 36.16 13.84 8.18
C ILE A 202 35.20 14.00 6.99
N LEU A 203 35.30 15.13 6.29
CA LEU A 203 34.58 15.50 5.08
C LEU A 203 35.60 15.79 3.99
N LEU A 204 35.37 15.27 2.79
CA LEU A 204 36.13 15.67 1.62
C LEU A 204 35.48 16.93 1.04
N ASP A 205 36.21 18.05 1.01
CA ASP A 205 35.72 19.27 0.40
C ASP A 205 35.68 19.10 -1.13
N PRO A 206 34.49 19.14 -1.77
CA PRO A 206 34.35 18.85 -3.19
C PRO A 206 34.98 19.92 -4.10
N THR A 207 35.30 21.10 -3.57
CA THR A 207 35.91 22.19 -4.35
C THR A 207 37.43 22.17 -4.29
N THR A 208 38.01 21.75 -3.17
CA THR A 208 39.46 21.75 -2.96
C THR A 208 40.08 20.35 -2.98
N GLY A 209 39.25 19.29 -2.94
CA GLY A 209 39.69 17.90 -2.84
C GLY A 209 40.42 17.59 -1.52
N LYS A 210 40.43 18.53 -0.58
CA LYS A 210 41.15 18.39 0.69
C LYS A 210 40.25 17.77 1.75
N VAL A 211 40.90 17.02 2.62
CA VAL A 211 40.31 16.36 3.77
C VAL A 211 40.13 17.40 4.88
N VAL A 212 38.88 17.73 5.22
CA VAL A 212 38.50 18.74 6.22
C VAL A 212 37.73 18.07 7.36
N TYR A 213 38.02 18.45 8.60
CA TYR A 213 37.26 17.96 9.76
C TYR A 213 35.90 18.66 9.88
N LYS A 214 34.83 17.88 10.07
CA LYS A 214 33.46 18.35 10.32
C LYS A 214 33.46 19.32 11.51
N THR A 215 32.88 20.50 11.34
CA THR A 215 32.69 21.44 12.45
C THR A 215 31.75 20.85 13.50
N LYS A 216 31.75 21.38 14.72
CA LYS A 216 30.84 20.90 15.79
C LYS A 216 29.38 20.96 15.30
N GLU A 217 28.99 22.01 14.60
CA GLU A 217 27.66 22.22 14.04
C GLU A 217 27.31 21.16 12.97
N GLN A 218 28.27 20.78 12.13
CA GLN A 218 28.09 19.72 11.12
C GLN A 218 28.01 18.32 11.74
N LYS A 219 28.67 18.09 12.89
CA LYS A 219 28.54 16.85 13.65
C LYS A 219 27.19 16.75 14.37
N THR A 220 26.62 17.86 14.82
CA THR A 220 25.29 17.89 15.44
C THR A 220 24.15 18.02 14.43
N ALA A 221 24.45 18.29 13.16
CA ALA A 221 23.48 18.31 12.06
C ALA A 221 23.02 16.88 11.73
N THR A 222 22.25 16.28 12.64
CA THR A 222 21.53 15.04 12.41
C THR A 222 20.56 15.28 11.28
N LYS A 223 20.86 14.72 10.10
CA LYS A 223 19.91 14.67 8.99
C LYS A 223 18.67 13.96 9.52
N ALA A 224 17.58 14.70 9.70
CA ALA A 224 16.33 14.16 10.19
C ALA A 224 15.85 13.10 9.19
N MET A 225 16.11 11.83 9.47
CA MET A 225 15.43 10.75 8.77
C MET A 225 14.00 10.74 9.30
N PRO A 226 12.97 10.90 8.43
CA PRO A 226 11.59 10.87 8.89
C PRO A 226 11.34 9.52 9.57
N THR A 227 11.16 9.56 10.88
CA THR A 227 10.99 8.38 11.76
C THR A 227 9.54 7.87 11.76
N SER A 228 8.68 8.41 10.89
CA SER A 228 7.36 7.84 10.69
C SER A 228 7.46 6.66 9.73
N SER A 229 6.90 5.51 10.12
CA SER A 229 6.35 4.53 9.16
C SER A 229 5.74 5.29 7.99
N PRO A 230 5.95 4.88 6.72
CA PRO A 230 5.59 5.69 5.57
C PRO A 230 4.10 5.99 5.64
N GLY A 231 3.76 7.16 6.21
CA GLY A 231 2.40 7.60 6.39
C GLY A 231 1.76 7.63 5.02
N MET A 232 0.44 7.47 4.98
CA MET A 232 -0.29 7.60 3.74
C MET A 232 0.13 8.89 3.02
N LEU A 233 0.58 8.74 1.77
CA LEU A 233 1.15 9.84 1.01
C LEU A 233 0.03 10.83 0.71
N ARG A 234 0.15 12.03 1.29
CA ARG A 234 -0.80 13.12 1.10
C ARG A 234 -0.41 13.84 -0.19
N ILE A 235 -1.36 13.95 -1.11
CA ILE A 235 -1.17 14.62 -2.39
C ILE A 235 -2.30 15.62 -2.53
N TYR A 236 -1.97 16.87 -2.82
CA TYR A 236 -2.94 17.91 -3.09
C TYR A 236 -3.02 18.13 -4.60
N THR A 237 -4.22 18.22 -5.13
CA THR A 237 -4.48 18.39 -6.56
C THR A 237 -5.49 19.50 -6.77
N ASP A 238 -5.21 20.34 -7.75
CA ASP A 238 -6.06 21.47 -8.12
C ASP A 238 -6.04 21.68 -9.65
N GLY A 239 -7.15 22.15 -10.18
CA GLY A 239 -7.34 22.53 -11.56
C GLY A 239 -7.73 24.00 -11.65
N SER A 240 -7.07 24.75 -12.53
CA SER A 240 -7.42 26.15 -12.76
C SER A 240 -7.66 26.39 -14.24
N SER A 241 -8.74 27.10 -14.57
CA SER A 241 -8.95 27.60 -15.92
C SER A 241 -9.14 29.12 -15.95
N LEU A 242 -8.28 29.78 -16.72
CA LEU A 242 -8.37 31.19 -17.04
C LEU A 242 -9.37 31.37 -18.18
N ARG A 243 -10.29 32.33 -18.02
CA ARG A 243 -11.33 32.67 -19.02
C ARG A 243 -12.20 31.46 -19.42
N ASN A 244 -12.63 30.69 -18.42
CA ASN A 244 -13.45 29.49 -18.60
C ASN A 244 -14.69 29.76 -19.48
N GLY A 245 -14.96 28.88 -20.46
CA GLY A 245 -16.09 28.99 -21.37
C GLY A 245 -15.88 29.90 -22.58
N SER A 246 -14.67 30.44 -22.77
CA SER A 246 -14.27 31.17 -23.99
C SER A 246 -13.38 30.32 -24.90
N ASN A 247 -13.27 30.70 -26.17
CA ASN A 247 -12.39 30.04 -27.14
C ASN A 247 -10.89 30.27 -26.84
N ILE A 248 -10.57 31.17 -25.90
CA ILE A 248 -9.21 31.48 -25.44
C ILE A 248 -9.04 30.97 -24.00
N ALA A 249 -9.91 30.04 -23.56
CA ALA A 249 -9.76 29.42 -22.25
C ALA A 249 -8.43 28.68 -22.19
N ARG A 250 -7.70 28.88 -21.10
CA ARG A 250 -6.43 28.20 -20.84
C ARG A 250 -6.54 27.54 -19.48
N ALA A 251 -6.32 26.25 -19.42
CA ALA A 251 -6.39 25.49 -18.20
C ALA A 251 -5.03 24.92 -17.83
N GLY A 252 -4.83 24.72 -16.53
CA GLY A 252 -3.59 24.26 -15.95
C GLY A 252 -3.84 23.30 -14.82
N ILE A 253 -2.84 22.46 -14.59
CA ILE A 253 -2.88 21.34 -13.67
C ILE A 253 -1.84 21.58 -12.58
N GLY A 254 -2.26 21.48 -11.32
CA GLY A 254 -1.41 21.58 -10.14
C GLY A 254 -1.42 20.27 -9.36
N VAL A 255 -0.24 19.71 -9.10
CA VAL A 255 -0.09 18.57 -8.19
C VAL A 255 1.02 18.88 -7.19
N TYR A 256 0.70 18.77 -5.90
CA TYR A 256 1.59 19.11 -4.81
C TYR A 256 1.75 17.94 -3.83
N PHE A 257 2.99 17.45 -3.72
CA PHE A 257 3.40 16.39 -2.79
C PHE A 257 4.02 16.96 -1.50
N GLY A 258 4.55 18.17 -1.55
CA GLY A 258 5.16 18.85 -0.40
C GLY A 258 6.17 19.93 -0.80
N PRO A 259 6.66 20.73 0.16
CA PRO A 259 7.59 21.81 -0.13
C PRO A 259 8.90 21.27 -0.72
N GLY A 260 9.31 21.77 -1.88
CA GLY A 260 10.55 21.37 -2.53
C GLY A 260 10.60 19.93 -3.06
N ASP A 261 9.46 19.22 -3.10
CA ASP A 261 9.41 17.88 -3.68
C ASP A 261 9.56 17.94 -5.20
N SER A 262 10.47 17.14 -5.76
CA SER A 262 10.71 17.07 -7.20
C SER A 262 9.53 16.52 -8.00
N ARG A 263 8.53 15.94 -7.32
CA ARG A 263 7.31 15.40 -7.92
C ARG A 263 6.19 16.44 -8.09
N ASN A 264 6.38 17.66 -7.59
CA ASN A 264 5.40 18.73 -7.77
C ASN A 264 5.25 19.07 -9.26
N VAL A 265 4.02 19.17 -9.75
CA VAL A 265 3.71 19.39 -11.17
C VAL A 265 2.97 20.71 -11.35
N SER A 266 3.39 21.46 -12.38
CA SER A 266 2.73 22.66 -12.89
C SER A 266 2.83 22.63 -14.42
N GLU A 267 1.79 22.10 -15.05
CA GLU A 267 1.71 21.87 -16.50
C GLU A 267 0.39 22.41 -17.08
N PRO A 268 0.38 22.84 -18.35
CA PRO A 268 -0.86 23.20 -19.03
C PRO A 268 -1.72 21.97 -19.32
N LEU A 269 -3.04 22.15 -19.30
CA LEU A 269 -3.96 21.10 -19.73
C LEU A 269 -3.78 20.86 -21.23
N LYS A 270 -3.60 19.59 -21.63
CA LYS A 270 -3.42 19.24 -23.04
C LYS A 270 -4.75 19.08 -23.77
N GLY A 271 -4.78 19.52 -25.03
CA GLY A 271 -5.88 19.32 -25.98
C GLY A 271 -6.82 20.52 -26.10
N ASN A 272 -7.80 20.43 -27.01
CA ASN A 272 -8.60 21.59 -27.41
C ASN A 272 -9.67 21.99 -26.38
N ARG A 273 -10.03 21.08 -25.47
CA ARG A 273 -11.09 21.30 -24.47
C ARG A 273 -10.50 21.83 -23.16
N GLN A 274 -10.34 23.14 -23.08
CA GLN A 274 -9.78 23.83 -21.92
C GLN A 274 -10.89 24.21 -20.92
N THR A 275 -11.29 23.28 -20.05
CA THR A 275 -12.33 23.51 -19.03
C THR A 275 -11.80 23.26 -17.63
N ASN A 276 -12.41 23.91 -16.63
CA ASN A 276 -11.96 23.72 -15.24
C ASN A 276 -12.12 22.26 -14.79
N GLN A 277 -13.29 21.68 -15.02
CA GLN A 277 -13.60 20.30 -14.64
C GLN A 277 -12.63 19.27 -15.24
N ARG A 278 -12.13 19.54 -16.45
CA ARG A 278 -11.16 18.67 -17.11
C ARG A 278 -9.77 18.83 -16.50
N ALA A 279 -9.39 20.04 -16.12
CA ALA A 279 -8.14 20.32 -15.41
C ALA A 279 -8.10 19.56 -14.07
N GLU A 280 -9.17 19.65 -13.29
CA GLU A 280 -9.33 18.96 -12.00
C GLU A 280 -9.16 17.44 -12.11
N LEU A 281 -9.88 16.82 -13.05
CA LEU A 281 -9.75 15.38 -13.29
C LEU A 281 -8.34 15.01 -13.76
N THR A 282 -7.72 15.83 -14.61
CA THR A 282 -6.37 15.56 -15.09
C THR A 282 -5.34 15.71 -13.96
N ALA A 283 -5.55 16.62 -13.01
CA ALA A 283 -4.72 16.75 -11.81
C ALA A 283 -4.73 15.47 -10.97
N ILE A 284 -5.91 14.89 -10.75
CA ILE A 284 -6.04 13.59 -10.07
C ILE A 284 -5.32 12.48 -10.84
N LEU A 285 -5.52 12.41 -12.16
CA LEU A 285 -4.85 11.42 -13.00
C LEU A 285 -3.32 11.55 -12.87
N ARG A 286 -2.80 12.76 -12.98
CA ARG A 286 -1.36 13.04 -12.91
C ARG A 286 -0.77 12.71 -11.55
N ALA A 287 -1.50 13.01 -10.48
CA ALA A 287 -1.13 12.60 -9.13
C ALA A 287 -1.00 11.08 -8.99
N LEU A 288 -1.94 10.31 -9.55
CA LEU A 288 -1.92 8.85 -9.52
C LEU A 288 -0.81 8.23 -10.38
N GLU A 289 -0.42 8.88 -11.48
CA GLU A 289 0.70 8.44 -12.32
C GLU A 289 2.05 8.60 -11.64
N ILE A 290 2.25 9.71 -10.92
CA ILE A 290 3.50 10.05 -10.24
C ILE A 290 3.60 9.34 -8.88
N ALA A 291 2.47 9.09 -8.24
CA ALA A 291 2.44 8.44 -6.94
C ALA A 291 2.96 6.99 -7.04
N PRO A 292 3.81 6.55 -6.09
CA PRO A 292 4.27 5.17 -6.04
C PRO A 292 3.09 4.19 -5.88
N ARG A 293 3.02 3.19 -6.75
CA ARG A 293 1.91 2.21 -6.81
C ARG A 293 1.80 1.32 -5.57
N HIS A 294 2.89 1.18 -4.82
CA HIS A 294 3.00 0.28 -3.65
C HIS A 294 2.78 0.97 -2.30
N ARG A 295 2.37 2.24 -2.28
CA ARG A 295 2.17 3.02 -1.04
C ARG A 295 0.77 3.61 -1.00
N ASP A 296 0.14 3.57 0.17
CA ASP A 296 -1.18 4.16 0.38
C ASP A 296 -1.15 5.68 0.08
N VAL A 297 -2.19 6.20 -0.57
CA VAL A 297 -2.29 7.63 -0.93
C VAL A 297 -3.62 8.23 -0.47
N THR A 298 -3.57 9.48 0.00
CA THR A 298 -4.76 10.33 0.18
C THR A 298 -4.63 11.51 -0.76
N ILE A 299 -5.58 11.66 -1.66
CA ILE A 299 -5.68 12.80 -2.59
C ILE A 299 -6.64 13.82 -1.99
N PHE A 300 -6.15 15.04 -1.80
CA PHE A 300 -6.90 16.20 -1.36
C PHE A 300 -7.24 17.06 -2.57
N THR A 301 -8.51 17.34 -2.78
CA THR A 301 -9.01 18.20 -3.87
C THR A 301 -10.21 18.99 -3.39
N ASP A 302 -10.40 20.20 -3.89
CA ASP A 302 -11.59 21.02 -3.64
C ASP A 302 -12.71 20.78 -4.65
N SER A 303 -12.43 20.05 -5.72
CA SER A 303 -13.42 19.64 -6.72
C SER A 303 -14.27 18.46 -6.25
N ARG A 304 -15.44 18.75 -5.67
CA ARG A 304 -16.47 17.74 -5.38
C ARG A 304 -16.87 16.97 -6.63
N TYR A 305 -16.94 17.65 -7.77
CA TYR A 305 -17.24 17.02 -9.06
C TYR A 305 -16.25 15.90 -9.35
N ALA A 306 -14.94 16.16 -9.22
CA ALA A 306 -13.92 15.16 -9.51
C ALA A 306 -14.00 13.98 -8.53
N ILE A 307 -14.21 14.24 -7.23
CA ILE A 307 -14.40 13.19 -6.21
C ILE A 307 -15.62 12.33 -6.54
N ASP A 308 -16.79 12.94 -6.78
CA ASP A 308 -18.03 12.22 -7.05
C ASP A 308 -17.93 11.39 -8.33
N CYS A 309 -17.23 11.90 -9.36
CA CYS A 309 -16.97 11.17 -10.60
C CYS A 309 -16.25 9.84 -10.33
N VAL A 310 -15.19 9.85 -9.51
CA VAL A 310 -14.32 8.69 -9.27
C VAL A 310 -14.77 7.80 -8.11
N THR A 311 -15.72 8.25 -7.28
CA THR A 311 -16.19 7.50 -6.10
C THR A 311 -17.63 6.99 -6.24
N VAL A 312 -18.58 7.83 -6.66
CA VAL A 312 -20.01 7.51 -6.64
C VAL A 312 -20.55 7.27 -8.04
N TRP A 313 -20.30 8.20 -8.97
CA TRP A 313 -20.99 8.22 -10.26
C TRP A 313 -20.48 7.18 -11.24
N PHE A 314 -19.18 6.86 -11.24
CA PHE A 314 -18.64 5.85 -12.16
C PHE A 314 -19.33 4.48 -12.03
N VAL A 315 -19.77 4.10 -10.82
CA VAL A 315 -20.48 2.82 -10.60
C VAL A 315 -21.78 2.80 -11.41
N LYS A 316 -22.54 3.90 -11.37
CA LYS A 316 -23.78 4.04 -12.13
C LYS A 316 -23.50 4.12 -13.63
N TRP A 317 -22.50 4.88 -14.04
CA TRP A 317 -22.14 5.03 -15.46
C TRP A 317 -21.63 3.74 -16.08
N ARG A 318 -20.82 2.95 -15.36
CA ARG A 318 -20.35 1.64 -15.82
C ARG A 318 -21.51 0.69 -16.08
N ARG A 319 -22.54 0.71 -15.25
CA ARG A 319 -23.79 -0.06 -15.46
C ARG A 319 -24.60 0.47 -16.64
N ASN A 320 -24.65 1.79 -16.82
CA ASN A 320 -25.45 2.46 -17.84
C ASN A 320 -24.67 2.68 -19.16
N LYS A 321 -23.58 1.95 -19.43
CA LYS A 321 -22.74 2.09 -20.63
C LYS A 321 -22.25 3.52 -20.89
N TRP A 322 -21.92 4.26 -19.84
CA TRP A 322 -21.42 5.65 -19.87
C TRP A 322 -22.39 6.68 -20.45
N LEU A 323 -23.67 6.53 -20.12
CA LEU A 323 -24.72 7.48 -20.46
C LEU A 323 -25.20 8.24 -19.21
N THR A 324 -25.46 9.53 -19.38
CA THR A 324 -26.12 10.38 -18.37
C THR A 324 -27.60 10.04 -18.26
N ALA A 325 -28.29 10.63 -17.27
CA ALA A 325 -29.74 10.45 -17.12
C ALA A 325 -30.51 10.89 -18.37
N ASP A 326 -29.99 11.90 -19.08
CA ASP A 326 -30.58 12.45 -20.31
C ASP A 326 -30.23 11.65 -21.57
N GLY A 327 -29.57 10.49 -21.43
CA GLY A 327 -29.17 9.64 -22.55
C GLY A 327 -27.99 10.18 -23.37
N LYS A 328 -27.31 11.23 -22.89
CA LYS A 328 -26.11 11.77 -23.53
C LYS A 328 -24.87 11.01 -23.04
N PRO A 329 -23.80 10.90 -23.85
CA PRO A 329 -22.53 10.35 -23.37
C PRO A 329 -21.99 11.20 -22.22
N VAL A 330 -21.45 10.55 -21.19
CA VAL A 330 -20.85 11.22 -20.03
C VAL A 330 -19.68 12.10 -20.48
N GLU A 331 -19.69 13.35 -20.09
CA GLU A 331 -18.59 14.27 -20.35
C GLU A 331 -17.30 13.83 -19.64
N ASN A 332 -16.16 14.00 -20.31
CA ASN A 332 -14.83 13.65 -19.78
C ASN A 332 -14.66 12.18 -19.40
N LYS A 333 -15.45 11.29 -20.02
CA LYS A 333 -15.34 9.82 -19.87
C LYS A 333 -13.89 9.34 -20.00
N ASP A 334 -13.16 9.89 -20.97
CA ASP A 334 -11.77 9.54 -21.28
C ASP A 334 -10.83 9.67 -20.08
N LEU A 335 -10.97 10.76 -19.30
CA LEU A 335 -10.16 10.97 -18.11
C LEU A 335 -10.62 10.11 -16.94
N ILE A 336 -11.93 10.00 -16.75
CA ILE A 336 -12.50 9.21 -15.65
C ILE A 336 -12.11 7.74 -15.80
N GLU A 337 -12.23 7.19 -17.02
CA GLU A 337 -11.83 5.81 -17.33
C GLU A 337 -10.33 5.60 -17.06
N SER A 338 -9.48 6.54 -17.47
CA SER A 338 -8.03 6.49 -17.22
C SER A 338 -7.70 6.50 -15.71
N ILE A 339 -8.40 7.32 -14.92
CA ILE A 339 -8.23 7.38 -13.46
C ILE A 339 -8.66 6.06 -12.82
N LEU A 340 -9.79 5.50 -13.23
CA LEU A 340 -10.30 4.24 -12.69
C LEU A 340 -9.33 3.09 -12.94
N VAL A 341 -8.71 3.00 -14.12
CA VAL A 341 -7.68 2.00 -14.41
C VAL A 341 -6.53 2.12 -13.40
N LYS A 342 -6.05 3.34 -13.09
CA LYS A 342 -4.99 3.55 -12.09
C LYS A 342 -5.42 3.16 -10.68
N ILE A 343 -6.67 3.44 -10.30
CA ILE A 343 -7.20 3.03 -8.99
C ILE A 343 -7.32 1.50 -8.91
N GLU A 344 -7.79 0.85 -9.97
CA GLU A 344 -7.91 -0.61 -10.04
C GLU A 344 -6.54 -1.31 -10.00
N GLU A 345 -5.53 -0.79 -10.71
CA GLU A 345 -4.13 -1.26 -10.62
C GLU A 345 -3.60 -1.23 -9.17
N ARG A 346 -3.92 -0.17 -8.42
CA ARG A 346 -3.49 -0.01 -7.03
C ARG A 346 -4.27 -0.93 -6.07
N ASN A 347 -5.56 -1.11 -6.33
CA ASN A 347 -6.39 -2.04 -5.56
C ASN A 347 -5.90 -3.49 -5.71
N LEU A 348 -5.41 -3.88 -6.91
CA LEU A 348 -4.82 -5.20 -7.13
C LEU A 348 -3.58 -5.44 -6.25
N LEU A 349 -2.80 -4.38 -5.99
CA LEU A 349 -1.64 -4.40 -5.09
C LEU A 349 -2.01 -4.31 -3.60
N LYS A 350 -3.32 -4.31 -3.27
CA LYS A 350 -3.86 -4.15 -1.90
C LYS A 350 -3.47 -2.83 -1.24
N VAL A 351 -3.29 -1.79 -2.05
CA VAL A 351 -2.94 -0.43 -1.61
C VAL A 351 -4.18 0.45 -1.58
N LYS A 352 -4.31 1.29 -0.55
CA LYS A 352 -5.47 2.18 -0.38
C LYS A 352 -5.27 3.49 -1.15
N THR A 353 -6.35 3.94 -1.79
CA THR A 353 -6.45 5.25 -2.43
C THR A 353 -7.67 5.94 -1.84
N LEU A 354 -7.44 6.97 -1.02
CA LEU A 354 -8.49 7.76 -0.38
C LEU A 354 -8.59 9.13 -1.06
N PHE A 355 -9.81 9.67 -1.06
CA PHE A 355 -10.11 11.02 -1.53
C PHE A 355 -10.70 11.81 -0.38
N GLU A 356 -10.14 12.99 -0.13
CA GLU A 356 -10.63 13.92 0.88
C GLU A 356 -10.97 15.25 0.20
N TRP A 357 -12.20 15.71 0.43
CA TRP A 357 -12.63 17.01 -0.02
C TRP A 357 -12.08 18.08 0.90
N VAL A 358 -11.36 19.05 0.33
CA VAL A 358 -10.94 20.25 1.05
C VAL A 358 -11.75 21.44 0.57
N LYS A 359 -11.98 22.40 1.47
CA LYS A 359 -12.68 23.62 1.09
C LYS A 359 -11.71 24.55 0.37
N GLY A 360 -12.00 24.89 -0.88
CA GLY A 360 -11.28 25.92 -1.63
C GLY A 360 -11.22 27.23 -0.85
N HIS A 361 -10.07 27.92 -0.93
CA HIS A 361 -9.78 29.20 -0.24
C HIS A 361 -9.85 29.18 1.30
N ASN A 362 -9.78 28.01 1.95
CA ASN A 362 -9.82 27.89 3.40
C ASN A 362 -8.44 27.97 4.09
N ARG A 363 -7.42 28.50 3.38
CA ARG A 363 -6.03 28.59 3.87
C ARG A 363 -5.37 27.27 4.25
N ASP A 364 -5.73 26.16 3.58
CA ASP A 364 -4.91 24.95 3.66
C ASP A 364 -3.63 25.17 2.84
N PRO A 365 -2.43 25.15 3.45
CA PRO A 365 -1.20 25.44 2.74
C PRO A 365 -0.92 24.49 1.57
N GLY A 366 -1.41 23.26 1.63
CA GLY A 366 -1.24 22.27 0.57
C GLY A 366 -2.15 22.54 -0.63
N ASN A 367 -3.41 22.95 -0.37
CA ASN A 367 -4.33 23.33 -1.45
C ASN A 367 -3.90 24.65 -2.10
N GLU A 368 -3.49 25.65 -1.32
CA GLU A 368 -2.99 26.91 -1.87
C GLU A 368 -1.73 26.70 -2.73
N ALA A 369 -0.84 25.78 -2.34
CA ALA A 369 0.30 25.41 -3.16
C ALA A 369 -0.12 24.71 -4.46
N ALA A 370 -1.14 23.84 -4.43
CA ALA A 370 -1.67 23.20 -5.63
C ALA A 370 -2.34 24.21 -6.58
N ASP A 371 -3.16 25.13 -6.06
CA ASP A 371 -3.78 26.23 -6.83
C ASP A 371 -2.71 27.08 -7.54
N GLN A 372 -1.68 27.51 -6.81
CA GLN A 372 -0.58 28.27 -7.39
C GLN A 372 0.14 27.52 -8.52
N LEU A 373 0.30 26.20 -8.39
CA LEU A 373 0.89 25.36 -9.45
C LEU A 373 -0.06 25.25 -10.66
N ALA A 374 -1.37 25.12 -10.43
CA ALA A 374 -2.37 25.04 -11.49
C ALA A 374 -2.46 26.35 -12.29
N VAL A 375 -2.50 27.50 -11.60
CA VAL A 375 -2.50 28.83 -12.24
C VAL A 375 -1.23 29.04 -13.06
N LYS A 376 -0.06 28.68 -12.51
CA LYS A 376 1.21 28.73 -13.26
C LYS A 376 1.18 27.83 -14.50
N GLY A 377 0.55 26.65 -14.41
CA GLY A 377 0.36 25.76 -15.54
C GLY A 377 -0.51 26.38 -16.63
N ALA A 378 -1.62 27.00 -16.25
CA ALA A 378 -2.55 27.65 -17.16
C ALA A 378 -1.91 28.84 -17.90
N MET A 379 -1.04 29.59 -17.23
CA MET A 379 -0.31 30.70 -17.84
C MET A 379 0.71 30.24 -18.89
N LYS A 380 1.42 29.13 -18.65
CA LYS A 380 2.39 28.55 -19.63
C LYS A 380 1.71 28.10 -20.92
N GLY A 381 0.50 27.58 -20.80
CA GLY A 381 -0.26 26.95 -21.90
C GLY A 381 -0.61 27.84 -23.08
N GLY A 382 -0.35 29.15 -23.04
CA GLY A 382 -0.33 29.88 -24.31
C GLY A 382 0.75 30.93 -24.42
N ALA A 383 1.92 30.62 -23.83
CA ALA A 383 3.19 31.03 -24.39
C ALA A 383 3.59 30.09 -25.55
N GLU A 384 3.23 28.80 -25.48
CA GLU A 384 3.55 27.81 -26.54
C GLU A 384 2.73 28.05 -27.83
N ASP A 385 1.44 28.41 -27.73
CA ASP A 385 0.63 28.81 -28.91
C ASP A 385 1.15 30.07 -29.63
N SER A 386 2.05 30.83 -29.00
CA SER A 386 2.63 32.05 -29.58
C SER A 386 3.93 31.78 -30.35
N ALA A 387 4.53 30.60 -30.19
CA ALA A 387 5.82 30.25 -30.79
C ALA A 387 5.68 29.49 -32.13
N ASP A 388 4.54 28.84 -32.38
CA ASP A 388 4.25 28.11 -33.63
C ASP A 388 3.44 28.94 -34.66
N ALA A 389 3.10 30.19 -34.35
CA ALA A 389 2.56 31.13 -35.32
C ALA A 389 3.71 31.70 -36.17
N LEU A 390 4.15 30.94 -37.17
CA LEU A 390 4.96 31.46 -38.28
C LEU A 390 4.28 32.73 -38.82
N PRO A 391 4.98 33.87 -38.99
CA PRO A 391 4.36 35.02 -39.62
C PRO A 391 3.99 34.62 -41.05
N ALA A 392 2.68 34.66 -41.35
CA ALA A 392 2.20 34.61 -42.71
C ALA A 392 2.96 35.71 -43.47
N THR A 393 3.77 35.29 -44.44
CA THR A 393 4.43 36.17 -45.39
C THR A 393 3.35 37.02 -46.03
N GLU A 394 3.34 38.32 -45.72
CA GLU A 394 2.55 39.29 -46.47
C GLU A 394 3.05 39.26 -47.91
N ASP A 395 2.19 38.81 -48.82
CA ASP A 395 2.35 38.97 -50.25
C ASP A 395 2.51 40.46 -50.56
N ILE A 396 3.76 40.86 -50.83
CA ILE A 396 4.10 42.15 -51.43
C ILE A 396 3.59 42.09 -52.88
N PRO A 397 2.70 42.98 -53.33
CA PRO A 397 2.31 43.00 -54.73
C PRO A 397 3.53 43.37 -55.58
N GLU A 398 3.83 42.48 -56.53
CA GLU A 398 4.88 42.59 -57.53
C GLU A 398 4.71 43.91 -58.31
N GLU A 399 5.64 44.83 -58.07
CA GLU A 399 5.82 46.06 -58.82
C GLU A 399 6.23 45.66 -60.25
N VAL A 400 5.30 45.79 -61.19
CA VAL A 400 5.59 45.67 -62.63
C VAL A 400 6.49 46.83 -63.03
N VAL A 401 7.78 46.53 -63.15
CA VAL A 401 8.78 47.40 -63.75
C VAL A 401 9.38 46.71 -64.97
N ALA A 402 9.51 47.51 -66.03
CA ALA A 402 10.20 47.29 -67.31
C ALA A 402 9.31 46.66 -68.41
N ASP A 403 9.34 47.10 -69.67
CA ASP A 403 10.46 47.68 -70.41
C ASP A 403 10.02 48.79 -71.40
N ASP A 404 10.86 49.83 -71.47
CA ASP A 404 11.11 50.63 -72.67
C ASP A 404 11.76 49.72 -73.73
N ASP A 405 11.25 49.71 -74.96
CA ASP A 405 12.04 49.43 -76.17
C ASP A 405 11.40 50.11 -77.40
N ASP A 406 12.22 50.95 -78.04
CA ASP A 406 12.19 51.63 -79.35
C ASP A 406 11.08 51.29 -80.39
N VAL A 407 10.47 52.36 -80.97
CA VAL A 407 10.57 52.81 -82.39
C VAL A 407 9.78 54.10 -82.63
#